data_AF-V2XZ55-F1
#
_entry.id   AF-V2XZ55-F1
#
_cell.length_a   1.000
_cell.length_b   1.000
_cell.length_c   1.000
_cell.angle_alpha   90.00
_cell.angle_beta   90.00
_cell.angle_gamma   90.00
#
_symmetry.space_group_name_H-M   'P 1'
#
loop_
_entity.id
_entity.type
_entity.pdbx_description
1 polymer ?
#
loop_
_entity_poly.entity_id
_entity_poly.type
_entity_poly.pdbx_seq_one_letter_code
_entity_poly.pdbx_strand_id
1 'polypeptide(L)'
;MKLTLAIVAVLISQVAASSIGARQFGGNNRGGNRGGNNGQNNGQNNGQNNGQNNGQNNGQNNGQNNGQNNGQNNGQNNGQNGGNNGGDPQTSLTLDPAVIAQGFQNDGQSQPEAGQVASLTSSNNFINFCLTRSDLPITNGKQITSGSCNPAPIGLIPSTDNMPSSKFVNPPNNGNVAANQKFTIVMAIRGMQTGAFVNAQENYFAAPQQLNGQGQIIGHTHVVVEQLDSLTQTTPTDPKKFAFFKGLNAAAQNGQLTADVDNGLPAGSYRICSINASSNHQPVIVPVAQHGSLDDCSYFTVGDAAAAGVSPSSNLPVSSHSANNGANEQNNGANGAAAGQGQQGQQGQQGQQGQQGQQGQQGQQGQQGQQGQQGQQGQQGQQGQQGQGQQGRGAQNGGRGGFGGRNKRFVREY
;
A
#
# COMPACT_ATOMS: atom_id res chain seq x y z
N MET A 1 0.13 -47.64 24.49
CA MET A 1 0.80 -48.98 24.56
C MET A 1 2.32 -48.79 24.60
N LYS A 2 3.10 -49.84 24.91
CA LYS A 2 4.58 -49.88 24.92
C LYS A 2 5.08 -51.02 24.00
N LEU A 3 6.40 -51.04 23.71
CA LEU A 3 7.17 -52.12 23.04
C LEU A 3 6.85 -52.32 21.53
N THR A 4 7.71 -52.89 20.65
CA THR A 4 9.05 -53.58 20.74
C THR A 4 9.86 -53.22 19.45
N LEU A 5 11.18 -53.04 19.30
CA LEU A 5 12.45 -53.25 20.05
C LEU A 5 13.31 -54.48 19.64
N ALA A 6 14.09 -54.37 18.55
CA ALA A 6 15.16 -55.28 18.07
C ALA A 6 16.11 -54.50 17.10
N ILE A 7 17.45 -54.62 16.98
CA ILE A 7 18.53 -55.53 17.45
C ILE A 7 18.59 -56.87 16.67
N VAL A 8 19.68 -57.37 16.05
CA VAL A 8 21.15 -57.06 15.92
C VAL A 8 21.53 -56.90 14.41
N ALA A 9 22.76 -56.83 13.84
CA ALA A 9 24.22 -56.78 14.19
C ALA A 9 24.94 -56.07 13.00
N VAL A 10 26.12 -55.41 13.07
CA VAL A 10 27.53 -55.80 13.35
C VAL A 10 28.18 -56.82 12.39
N LEU A 11 29.17 -56.37 11.59
CA LEU A 11 30.36 -57.13 11.16
C LEU A 11 31.49 -56.16 10.67
N ILE A 12 32.73 -56.63 10.57
CA ILE A 12 33.96 -55.80 10.60
C ILE A 12 35.03 -56.33 9.62
N SER A 13 35.99 -55.47 9.21
CA SER A 13 37.27 -55.75 8.51
C SER A 13 37.19 -55.71 6.96
N GLN A 14 38.28 -55.49 6.20
CA GLN A 14 39.73 -55.49 6.52
C GLN A 14 40.48 -54.27 5.94
N VAL A 15 41.73 -54.07 6.39
CA VAL A 15 42.72 -53.16 5.80
C VAL A 15 43.83 -53.98 5.12
N ALA A 16 44.32 -53.54 3.97
CA ALA A 16 45.54 -54.06 3.36
C ALA A 16 46.38 -52.90 2.79
N ALA A 17 47.70 -52.95 3.00
CA ALA A 17 48.66 -51.97 2.50
C ALA A 17 49.66 -52.65 1.55
N SER A 18 50.17 -51.90 0.58
CA SER A 18 51.15 -52.38 -0.41
C SER A 18 52.49 -51.64 -0.24
N SER A 19 53.59 -52.39 -0.30
CA SER A 19 54.93 -51.95 0.13
C SER A 19 55.82 -51.40 -0.98
N ILE A 20 56.79 -50.56 -0.59
CA ILE A 20 57.89 -50.08 -1.44
C ILE A 20 58.98 -51.15 -1.57
N GLY A 21 59.52 -51.33 -2.77
CA GLY A 21 60.72 -52.12 -3.06
C GLY A 21 61.73 -51.32 -3.89
N ALA A 22 63.04 -51.61 -3.76
CA ALA A 22 64.11 -50.81 -4.35
C ALA A 22 65.37 -51.67 -4.68
N ARG A 23 66.39 -51.02 -5.28
CA ARG A 23 67.65 -51.56 -5.87
C ARG A 23 67.47 -51.97 -7.36
N GLN A 24 68.50 -51.96 -8.22
CA GLN A 24 69.95 -52.00 -7.96
C GLN A 24 70.79 -51.17 -8.97
N PHE A 25 72.05 -50.88 -8.61
CA PHE A 25 73.07 -50.23 -9.44
C PHE A 25 73.72 -51.16 -10.49
N GLY A 26 74.26 -50.59 -11.57
CA GLY A 26 75.26 -51.21 -12.44
C GLY A 26 75.38 -50.53 -13.81
N GLY A 27 76.60 -50.30 -14.32
CA GLY A 27 76.80 -49.74 -15.66
C GLY A 27 78.26 -49.81 -16.12
N ASN A 28 78.51 -49.70 -17.43
CA ASN A 28 79.88 -49.56 -17.96
C ASN A 28 79.95 -48.97 -19.39
N ASN A 29 80.30 -47.68 -19.45
CA ASN A 29 81.42 -47.07 -20.20
C ASN A 29 81.78 -47.50 -21.67
N ARG A 30 82.09 -46.47 -22.49
CA ARG A 30 82.73 -46.47 -23.83
C ARG A 30 81.91 -47.05 -25.01
N GLY A 31 81.96 -46.47 -26.22
CA GLY A 31 82.51 -45.16 -26.58
C GLY A 31 82.69 -44.95 -28.10
N GLY A 32 82.12 -43.87 -28.63
CA GLY A 32 82.56 -43.22 -29.88
C GLY A 32 82.15 -43.85 -31.22
N ASN A 33 81.21 -43.20 -31.91
CA ASN A 33 81.54 -42.67 -33.25
C ASN A 33 80.76 -41.38 -33.54
N ARG A 34 81.32 -40.45 -34.31
CA ARG A 34 80.71 -39.15 -34.67
C ARG A 34 80.57 -39.06 -36.19
N GLY A 35 79.35 -38.85 -36.68
CA GLY A 35 79.06 -38.58 -38.09
C GLY A 35 77.72 -39.17 -38.52
N GLY A 36 76.70 -38.33 -38.74
CA GLY A 36 75.37 -38.76 -39.18
C GLY A 36 74.23 -37.87 -38.67
N ASN A 37 73.82 -38.03 -37.41
CA ASN A 37 72.44 -37.74 -37.00
C ASN A 37 72.11 -36.30 -36.54
N ASN A 38 73.00 -35.32 -36.70
CA ASN A 38 72.71 -33.92 -36.30
C ASN A 38 71.64 -33.22 -37.15
N GLY A 39 71.27 -33.77 -38.32
CA GLY A 39 70.23 -33.20 -39.18
C GLY A 39 68.79 -33.51 -38.74
N GLN A 40 68.54 -34.66 -38.10
CA GLN A 40 67.17 -35.15 -37.87
C GLN A 40 66.62 -34.77 -36.49
N ASN A 41 67.41 -34.89 -35.41
CA ASN A 41 66.95 -34.61 -34.04
C ASN A 41 66.57 -33.14 -33.82
N ASN A 42 67.28 -32.19 -34.45
CA ASN A 42 66.95 -30.76 -34.34
C ASN A 42 65.68 -30.35 -35.10
N GLY A 43 65.29 -31.09 -36.14
CA GLY A 43 64.04 -30.84 -36.88
C GLY A 43 62.81 -31.26 -36.09
N GLN A 44 62.81 -32.50 -35.57
CA GLN A 44 61.66 -33.07 -34.86
C GLN A 44 61.41 -32.38 -33.52
N ASN A 45 62.46 -32.14 -32.72
CA ASN A 45 62.29 -31.64 -31.35
C ASN A 45 61.85 -30.16 -31.30
N ASN A 46 62.33 -29.31 -32.22
CA ASN A 46 61.83 -27.93 -32.36
C ASN A 46 60.44 -27.87 -33.00
N GLY A 47 60.15 -28.72 -33.99
CA GLY A 47 58.83 -28.77 -34.64
C GLY A 47 57.73 -29.17 -33.66
N GLN A 48 57.97 -30.20 -32.85
CA GLN A 48 57.00 -30.68 -31.87
C GLN A 48 56.83 -29.71 -30.70
N ASN A 49 57.91 -29.24 -30.06
CA ASN A 49 57.78 -28.32 -28.91
C ASN A 49 57.13 -26.98 -29.28
N ASN A 50 57.54 -26.32 -30.38
CA ASN A 50 56.92 -25.04 -30.76
C ASN A 50 55.50 -25.22 -31.30
N GLY A 51 55.22 -26.30 -32.03
CA GLY A 51 53.87 -26.61 -32.50
C GLY A 51 52.90 -26.89 -31.36
N GLN A 52 53.30 -27.72 -30.39
CA GLN A 52 52.46 -28.08 -29.26
C GLN A 52 52.34 -26.93 -28.25
N ASN A 53 53.42 -26.28 -27.83
CA ASN A 53 53.32 -25.18 -26.85
C ASN A 53 52.54 -23.97 -27.39
N ASN A 54 52.77 -23.52 -28.63
CA ASN A 54 52.00 -22.38 -29.16
C ASN A 54 50.55 -22.77 -29.48
N GLY A 55 50.32 -23.97 -30.02
CA GLY A 55 48.96 -24.46 -30.28
C GLY A 55 48.14 -24.63 -29.01
N GLN A 56 48.73 -25.24 -27.97
CA GLN A 56 48.04 -25.47 -26.69
C GLN A 56 47.95 -24.19 -25.85
N ASN A 57 49.02 -23.41 -25.66
CA ASN A 57 48.90 -22.18 -24.85
C ASN A 57 47.99 -21.13 -25.49
N ASN A 58 48.08 -20.84 -26.80
CA ASN A 58 47.16 -19.86 -27.39
C ASN A 58 45.74 -20.41 -27.54
N GLY A 59 45.58 -21.70 -27.87
CA GLY A 59 44.25 -22.33 -27.95
C GLY A 59 43.54 -22.39 -26.59
N GLN A 60 44.26 -22.80 -25.54
CA GLN A 60 43.71 -22.94 -24.20
C GLN A 60 43.62 -21.59 -23.47
N ASN A 61 44.64 -20.74 -23.45
CA ASN A 61 44.52 -19.45 -22.75
C ASN A 61 43.52 -18.49 -23.42
N ASN A 62 43.47 -18.37 -24.75
CA ASN A 62 42.45 -17.50 -25.36
C ASN A 62 41.06 -18.15 -25.33
N GLY A 63 40.96 -19.47 -25.55
CA GLY A 63 39.70 -20.20 -25.47
C GLY A 63 39.09 -20.16 -24.05
N GLN A 64 39.91 -20.39 -23.02
CA GLN A 64 39.47 -20.40 -21.63
C GLN A 64 39.35 -18.98 -21.07
N ASN A 65 40.28 -18.04 -21.28
CA ASN A 65 40.08 -16.68 -20.76
C ASN A 65 38.92 -15.95 -21.45
N ASN A 66 38.75 -16.01 -22.78
CA ASN A 66 37.57 -15.36 -23.38
C ASN A 66 36.28 -16.14 -23.09
N GLY A 67 36.32 -17.48 -23.12
CA GLY A 67 35.15 -18.32 -22.81
C GLY A 67 34.69 -18.17 -21.36
N GLN A 68 35.61 -18.16 -20.41
CA GLN A 68 35.31 -18.06 -18.98
C GLN A 68 35.16 -16.60 -18.53
N ASN A 69 36.00 -15.64 -18.90
CA ASN A 69 35.77 -14.25 -18.47
C ASN A 69 34.55 -13.60 -19.14
N ASN A 70 34.25 -13.83 -20.43
CA ASN A 70 32.98 -13.32 -20.98
C ASN A 70 31.79 -14.18 -20.53
N GLY A 71 31.93 -15.51 -20.45
CA GLY A 71 30.87 -16.39 -19.97
C GLY A 71 30.50 -16.16 -18.51
N GLN A 72 31.48 -15.87 -17.64
CA GLN A 72 31.26 -15.59 -16.23
C GLN A 72 30.96 -14.11 -15.98
N ASN A 73 31.62 -13.13 -16.61
CA ASN A 73 31.21 -11.72 -16.40
C ASN A 73 29.85 -11.40 -17.02
N ASN A 74 29.51 -11.88 -18.22
CA ASN A 74 28.14 -11.72 -18.76
C ASN A 74 27.15 -12.73 -18.14
N GLY A 75 27.60 -13.82 -17.53
CA GLY A 75 26.73 -14.71 -16.75
C GLY A 75 26.41 -14.18 -15.35
N GLN A 76 27.37 -13.52 -14.70
CA GLN A 76 27.28 -13.06 -13.32
C GLN A 76 26.81 -11.60 -13.25
N ASN A 77 27.34 -10.66 -14.04
CA ASN A 77 26.76 -9.30 -14.06
C ASN A 77 25.32 -9.32 -14.59
N ASN A 78 25.02 -10.10 -15.63
CA ASN A 78 23.66 -10.23 -16.14
C ASN A 78 22.78 -11.18 -15.30
N GLY A 79 23.36 -11.90 -14.33
CA GLY A 79 22.65 -12.68 -13.32
C GLY A 79 22.54 -12.02 -11.94
N GLN A 80 23.22 -10.89 -11.72
CA GLN A 80 23.21 -10.12 -10.47
C GLN A 80 22.62 -8.71 -10.64
N ASN A 81 22.76 -8.08 -11.81
CA ASN A 81 22.01 -6.88 -12.21
C ASN A 81 20.80 -7.20 -13.12
N GLY A 82 20.71 -8.42 -13.64
CA GLY A 82 19.49 -8.93 -14.30
C GLY A 82 18.49 -9.43 -13.26
N GLY A 83 17.79 -8.49 -12.61
CA GLY A 83 16.92 -8.79 -11.47
C GLY A 83 15.79 -9.75 -11.78
N ASN A 84 15.75 -10.88 -11.05
CA ASN A 84 14.58 -11.65 -10.56
C ASN A 84 13.38 -11.97 -11.49
N ASN A 85 13.48 -11.78 -12.81
CA ASN A 85 12.41 -11.99 -13.80
C ASN A 85 12.05 -13.48 -13.99
N GLY A 86 11.41 -14.06 -12.99
CA GLY A 86 11.04 -15.47 -12.88
C GLY A 86 10.58 -15.89 -11.49
N GLY A 87 10.80 -15.07 -10.45
CA GLY A 87 10.11 -15.19 -9.16
C GLY A 87 8.70 -14.59 -9.21
N ASP A 88 7.82 -15.02 -8.31
CA ASP A 88 6.49 -14.41 -8.14
C ASP A 88 6.65 -12.97 -7.59
N PRO A 89 6.16 -11.93 -8.30
CA PRO A 89 6.22 -10.54 -7.81
C PRO A 89 5.63 -10.34 -6.42
N GLN A 90 4.65 -11.15 -5.99
CA GLN A 90 4.06 -11.07 -4.65
C GLN A 90 4.99 -11.60 -3.54
N THR A 91 6.09 -12.25 -3.91
CA THR A 91 7.18 -12.68 -2.99
C THR A 91 8.42 -11.78 -3.07
N SER A 92 8.40 -10.76 -3.93
CA SER A 92 9.50 -9.84 -4.14
C SER A 92 9.66 -8.85 -2.97
N LEU A 93 10.92 -8.55 -2.62
CA LEU A 93 11.28 -7.45 -1.71
C LEU A 93 11.64 -6.15 -2.45
N THR A 94 11.53 -6.15 -3.78
CA THR A 94 11.77 -4.99 -4.66
C THR A 94 10.52 -4.68 -5.47
N LEU A 95 10.16 -3.39 -5.58
CA LEU A 95 9.03 -2.93 -6.38
C LEU A 95 9.21 -3.33 -7.85
N ASP A 96 8.17 -3.95 -8.44
CA ASP A 96 8.12 -4.22 -9.88
C ASP A 96 7.98 -2.90 -10.67
N PRO A 97 8.83 -2.62 -11.68
CA PRO A 97 8.71 -1.43 -12.52
C PRO A 97 7.34 -1.24 -13.17
N ALA A 98 6.59 -2.32 -13.44
CA ALA A 98 5.27 -2.27 -14.08
C ALA A 98 4.18 -1.61 -13.22
N VAL A 99 4.39 -1.48 -11.89
CA VAL A 99 3.42 -0.85 -10.98
C VAL A 99 3.85 0.53 -10.47
N ILE A 100 4.92 1.14 -11.00
CA ILE A 100 5.41 2.45 -10.55
C ILE A 100 4.35 3.55 -10.80
N ALA A 101 3.85 4.13 -9.71
CA ALA A 101 2.89 5.22 -9.72
C ALA A 101 3.62 6.55 -9.99
N GLN A 102 3.91 6.83 -11.26
CA GLN A 102 4.71 7.99 -11.71
C GLN A 102 4.24 9.34 -11.11
N GLY A 103 2.94 9.51 -10.88
CA GLY A 103 2.37 10.70 -10.24
C GLY A 103 2.87 10.97 -8.82
N PHE A 104 3.37 9.97 -8.09
CA PHE A 104 3.92 10.14 -6.73
C PHE A 104 5.26 10.90 -6.72
N GLN A 105 5.85 11.22 -7.88
CA GLN A 105 7.03 12.09 -7.96
C GLN A 105 6.65 13.59 -8.03
N ASN A 106 5.36 13.92 -8.14
CA ASN A 106 4.84 15.29 -8.13
C ASN A 106 4.41 15.67 -6.70
N ASP A 107 4.87 16.82 -6.21
CA ASP A 107 4.53 17.35 -4.88
C ASP A 107 3.20 18.14 -4.86
N GLY A 108 2.60 18.39 -6.03
CA GLY A 108 1.38 19.17 -6.21
C GLY A 108 1.59 20.69 -6.32
N GLN A 109 2.81 21.21 -6.16
CA GLN A 109 3.08 22.65 -6.06
C GLN A 109 3.21 23.36 -7.42
N SER A 110 2.78 22.73 -8.52
CA SER A 110 2.89 23.31 -9.87
C SER A 110 2.01 24.53 -10.11
N GLN A 111 0.87 24.64 -9.40
CA GLN A 111 -0.01 25.81 -9.31
C GLN A 111 -0.54 25.91 -7.87
N PRO A 112 0.20 26.51 -6.93
CA PRO A 112 -0.08 26.40 -5.50
C PRO A 112 -1.20 27.33 -5.02
N GLU A 113 -2.18 26.79 -4.29
CA GLU A 113 -3.23 27.56 -3.63
C GLU A 113 -2.80 28.09 -2.24
N ALA A 114 -3.51 29.09 -1.73
CA ALA A 114 -3.20 29.73 -0.46
C ALA A 114 -3.43 28.78 0.73
N GLY A 115 -2.34 28.34 1.38
CA GLY A 115 -2.38 27.35 2.47
C GLY A 115 -2.15 25.90 2.00
N GLN A 116 -1.96 25.67 0.70
CA GLN A 116 -1.52 24.38 0.18
C GLN A 116 -0.09 24.04 0.67
N VAL A 117 0.11 22.79 1.08
CA VAL A 117 1.43 22.25 1.45
C VAL A 117 1.88 21.21 0.43
N ALA A 118 3.18 21.14 0.19
CA ALA A 118 3.79 20.16 -0.70
C ALA A 118 3.56 18.74 -0.17
N SER A 119 3.14 17.83 -1.06
CA SER A 119 3.09 16.40 -0.77
C SER A 119 4.50 15.83 -0.58
N LEU A 120 4.62 14.77 0.23
CA LEU A 120 5.77 13.88 0.12
C LEU A 120 5.80 13.27 -1.28
N THR A 121 6.99 12.98 -1.79
CA THR A 121 7.20 12.35 -3.11
C THR A 121 7.97 11.04 -3.00
N SER A 122 7.78 10.14 -3.96
CA SER A 122 8.44 8.85 -4.05
C SER A 122 8.58 8.37 -5.49
N SER A 123 9.76 7.86 -5.84
CA SER A 123 10.03 7.11 -7.07
C SER A 123 9.77 5.61 -6.95
N ASN A 124 9.42 5.12 -5.76
CA ASN A 124 9.26 3.70 -5.43
C ASN A 124 7.99 3.40 -4.64
N ASN A 125 6.87 4.06 -4.98
CA ASN A 125 5.53 3.81 -4.40
C ASN A 125 5.48 3.80 -2.86
N PHE A 126 6.38 4.53 -2.19
CA PHE A 126 6.52 4.54 -0.73
C PHE A 126 6.76 3.18 -0.05
N ILE A 127 7.23 2.14 -0.75
CA ILE A 127 7.42 0.78 -0.16
C ILE A 127 8.28 0.75 1.11
N ASN A 128 9.20 1.72 1.25
CA ASN A 128 10.13 1.85 2.38
C ASN A 128 9.72 2.96 3.37
N PHE A 129 8.50 3.53 3.27
CA PHE A 129 8.08 4.68 4.08
C PHE A 129 8.27 4.48 5.58
N CYS A 130 7.94 3.30 6.12
CA CYS A 130 8.11 3.04 7.55
C CYS A 130 9.58 3.04 8.03
N LEU A 131 10.57 2.96 7.14
CA LEU A 131 11.98 3.17 7.53
C LEU A 131 12.26 4.63 7.95
N THR A 132 11.41 5.59 7.54
CA THR A 132 11.46 6.99 8.00
C THR A 132 10.88 7.18 9.40
N ARG A 133 10.22 6.15 9.95
CA ARG A 133 9.53 6.15 11.26
C ARG A 133 10.02 5.01 12.15
N SER A 134 11.34 4.94 12.32
CA SER A 134 12.00 3.98 13.22
C SER A 134 11.68 4.18 14.71
N ASP A 135 10.99 5.27 15.06
CA ASP A 135 10.38 5.52 16.36
C ASP A 135 9.07 4.74 16.59
N LEU A 136 8.45 4.19 15.53
CA LEU A 136 7.22 3.42 15.60
C LEU A 136 7.43 1.92 15.35
N PRO A 137 6.68 1.03 16.03
CA PRO A 137 6.61 -0.37 15.65
C PRO A 137 5.87 -0.54 14.31
N ILE A 138 6.19 -1.62 13.59
CA ILE A 138 5.50 -1.99 12.34
C ILE A 138 4.13 -2.61 12.65
N THR A 139 3.08 -2.15 11.96
CA THR A 139 1.76 -2.78 11.98
C THR A 139 1.84 -4.19 11.39
N ASN A 140 1.50 -5.20 12.17
CA ASN A 140 1.74 -6.62 11.86
C ASN A 140 0.51 -7.50 12.08
N GLY A 141 -0.69 -6.96 11.82
CA GLY A 141 -1.97 -7.65 12.05
C GLY A 141 -2.51 -7.56 13.47
N LYS A 142 -1.73 -7.02 14.42
CA LYS A 142 -2.19 -6.76 15.79
C LYS A 142 -2.66 -5.31 15.95
N GLN A 143 -3.64 -5.11 16.84
CA GLN A 143 -4.07 -3.78 17.27
C GLN A 143 -3.01 -3.15 18.19
N ILE A 144 -2.09 -2.36 17.61
CA ILE A 144 -1.02 -1.67 18.35
C ILE A 144 -1.55 -0.32 18.85
N THR A 145 -2.04 -0.30 20.08
CA THR A 145 -2.70 0.87 20.71
C THR A 145 -1.77 2.03 21.06
N SER A 146 -0.45 1.84 21.00
CA SER A 146 0.57 2.88 21.14
C SER A 146 0.83 3.69 19.86
N GLY A 147 0.18 3.33 18.75
CA GLY A 147 0.57 3.78 17.40
C GLY A 147 1.60 2.86 16.75
N SER A 148 1.57 2.81 15.42
CA SER A 148 2.44 1.99 14.57
C SER A 148 2.51 2.56 13.15
N CYS A 149 3.47 2.11 12.34
CA CYS A 149 3.53 2.41 10.92
C CYS A 149 3.13 1.18 10.09
N ASN A 150 2.18 1.32 9.18
CA ASN A 150 1.70 0.22 8.34
C ASN A 150 2.40 0.21 6.96
N PRO A 151 3.11 -0.88 6.59
CA PRO A 151 3.69 -1.03 5.26
C PRO A 151 2.72 -1.61 4.22
N ALA A 152 1.52 -2.07 4.62
CA ALA A 152 0.55 -2.59 3.66
C ALA A 152 -0.02 -1.44 2.79
N PRO A 153 -0.10 -1.61 1.46
CA PRO A 153 -0.66 -0.59 0.58
C PRO A 153 -2.18 -0.47 0.78
N ILE A 154 -2.72 0.71 0.45
CA ILE A 154 -4.15 1.05 0.63
C ILE A 154 -5.07 0.05 -0.10
N GLY A 155 -4.73 -0.30 -1.34
CA GLY A 155 -5.45 -1.31 -2.12
C GLY A 155 -6.30 -0.75 -3.25
N LEU A 156 -7.35 -1.48 -3.60
CA LEU A 156 -8.23 -1.18 -4.71
C LEU A 156 -9.26 -0.10 -4.33
N ILE A 157 -9.42 0.90 -5.19
CA ILE A 157 -10.35 2.02 -5.02
C ILE A 157 -11.54 1.79 -5.98
N PRO A 158 -12.81 1.90 -5.52
CA PRO A 158 -13.98 1.69 -6.37
C PRO A 158 -14.13 2.81 -7.41
N SER A 159 -14.99 2.59 -8.42
CA SER A 159 -15.50 3.68 -9.26
C SER A 159 -16.44 4.60 -8.45
N THR A 160 -16.72 5.80 -8.96
CA THR A 160 -17.68 6.75 -8.37
C THR A 160 -19.06 6.10 -8.16
N ASP A 161 -19.48 5.27 -9.11
CA ASP A 161 -20.79 4.62 -9.12
C ASP A 161 -20.89 3.47 -8.10
N ASN A 162 -19.73 2.98 -7.63
CA ASN A 162 -19.57 1.94 -6.60
C ASN A 162 -19.14 2.52 -5.24
N MET A 163 -19.18 3.84 -5.04
CA MET A 163 -18.91 4.41 -3.71
C MET A 163 -20.00 3.97 -2.71
N PRO A 164 -19.62 3.53 -1.49
CA PRO A 164 -20.57 3.10 -0.49
C PRO A 164 -21.34 4.28 0.09
N SER A 165 -22.54 4.00 0.58
CA SER A 165 -23.38 4.97 1.28
C SER A 165 -24.29 4.24 2.25
N SER A 166 -24.33 4.72 3.49
CA SER A 166 -25.13 4.15 4.58
C SER A 166 -26.14 5.17 5.14
N LYS A 167 -27.19 4.68 5.80
CA LYS A 167 -28.09 5.54 6.58
C LYS A 167 -28.78 4.79 7.74
N PHE A 168 -28.81 5.37 8.94
CA PHE A 168 -29.66 4.89 10.02
C PHE A 168 -31.15 5.04 9.70
N VAL A 169 -31.88 3.96 9.95
CA VAL A 169 -33.34 3.82 9.88
C VAL A 169 -33.92 3.78 11.29
N ASN A 170 -33.26 3.06 12.22
CA ASN A 170 -33.59 3.06 13.64
C ASN A 170 -32.32 3.07 14.51
N PRO A 171 -32.22 3.94 15.55
CA PRO A 171 -33.12 5.06 15.83
C PRO A 171 -33.04 6.12 14.71
N PRO A 172 -34.19 6.66 14.25
CA PRO A 172 -34.20 7.75 13.28
C PRO A 172 -33.64 9.03 13.92
N ASN A 173 -33.16 9.96 13.09
CA ASN A 173 -32.57 11.20 13.60
C ASN A 173 -33.64 12.08 14.27
N ASN A 174 -33.31 12.60 15.45
CA ASN A 174 -34.20 13.22 16.44
C ASN A 174 -35.31 12.28 16.96
N GLY A 175 -35.14 10.96 16.83
CA GLY A 175 -36.04 9.95 17.38
C GLY A 175 -35.87 9.74 18.89
N ASN A 176 -36.77 8.96 19.47
CA ASN A 176 -36.73 8.55 20.88
C ASN A 176 -36.91 7.03 21.02
N VAL A 177 -36.16 6.39 21.91
CA VAL A 177 -36.36 4.98 22.30
C VAL A 177 -36.58 4.85 23.80
N ALA A 178 -37.24 3.78 24.23
CA ALA A 178 -37.59 3.57 25.63
C ALA A 178 -36.36 3.23 26.50
N ALA A 179 -36.22 3.91 27.64
CA ALA A 179 -35.11 3.72 28.57
C ALA A 179 -35.05 2.30 29.15
N ASN A 180 -33.86 1.70 29.12
CA ASN A 180 -33.54 0.35 29.60
C ASN A 180 -34.42 -0.75 28.98
N GLN A 181 -34.92 -0.55 27.75
CA GLN A 181 -35.68 -1.54 26.97
C GLN A 181 -34.91 -1.96 25.72
N LYS A 182 -35.03 -3.23 25.32
CA LYS A 182 -34.43 -3.73 24.08
C LYS A 182 -34.92 -2.92 22.87
N PHE A 183 -33.98 -2.50 22.03
CA PHE A 183 -34.27 -2.02 20.68
C PHE A 183 -33.26 -2.57 19.68
N THR A 184 -33.64 -2.63 18.41
CA THR A 184 -32.78 -3.05 17.31
C THR A 184 -32.31 -1.81 16.54
N ILE A 185 -31.00 -1.58 16.50
CA ILE A 185 -30.38 -0.65 15.56
C ILE A 185 -30.58 -1.21 14.16
N VAL A 186 -31.04 -0.37 13.23
CA VAL A 186 -31.24 -0.71 11.81
C VAL A 186 -30.58 0.36 10.96
N MET A 187 -29.68 -0.05 10.07
CA MET A 187 -28.96 0.82 9.15
C MET A 187 -29.07 0.29 7.72
N ALA A 188 -29.60 1.10 6.80
CA ALA A 188 -29.57 0.83 5.38
C ALA A 188 -28.13 1.04 4.83
N ILE A 189 -27.72 0.25 3.85
CA ILE A 189 -26.41 0.37 3.19
C ILE A 189 -26.47 -0.07 1.72
N ARG A 190 -25.70 0.62 0.87
CA ARG A 190 -25.52 0.32 -0.56
C ARG A 190 -24.08 0.56 -1.00
N GLY A 191 -23.69 0.01 -2.15
CA GLY A 191 -22.35 0.17 -2.75
C GLY A 191 -21.23 -0.63 -2.05
N MET A 192 -21.58 -1.59 -1.20
CA MET A 192 -20.62 -2.36 -0.40
C MET A 192 -21.06 -3.81 -0.24
N GLN A 193 -20.13 -4.74 -0.47
CA GLN A 193 -20.30 -6.13 -0.08
C GLN A 193 -19.97 -6.28 1.41
N THR A 194 -21.02 -6.30 2.22
CA THR A 194 -20.96 -6.45 3.68
C THR A 194 -20.87 -7.93 4.11
N GLY A 195 -20.53 -8.17 5.38
CA GLY A 195 -20.38 -9.52 5.94
C GLY A 195 -18.99 -10.13 5.79
N ALA A 196 -18.00 -9.35 5.35
CA ALA A 196 -16.60 -9.77 5.28
C ALA A 196 -15.79 -9.05 6.37
N PHE A 197 -15.48 -9.78 7.45
CA PHE A 197 -14.55 -9.34 8.48
C PHE A 197 -13.43 -10.38 8.63
N VAL A 198 -12.20 -9.91 8.82
CA VAL A 198 -11.04 -10.78 9.11
C VAL A 198 -10.71 -10.68 10.61
N ASN A 199 -10.00 -11.67 11.16
CA ASN A 199 -9.63 -11.73 12.57
C ASN A 199 -8.94 -10.43 13.04
N ALA A 200 -9.60 -9.66 13.89
CA ALA A 200 -9.12 -8.36 14.38
C ALA A 200 -7.94 -8.47 15.36
N GLN A 201 -7.62 -9.67 15.83
CA GLN A 201 -6.50 -9.96 16.73
C GLN A 201 -5.23 -10.40 15.97
N GLU A 202 -5.37 -10.78 14.69
CA GLU A 202 -4.30 -11.42 13.90
C GLU A 202 -4.03 -10.74 12.55
N ASN A 203 -5.01 -10.04 11.94
CA ASN A 203 -4.88 -9.46 10.60
C ASN A 203 -5.38 -8.00 10.50
N TYR A 204 -5.42 -7.28 11.62
CA TYR A 204 -5.80 -5.87 11.70
C TYR A 204 -4.89 -4.99 10.82
N PHE A 205 -5.49 -4.30 9.85
CA PHE A 205 -4.84 -3.55 8.76
C PHE A 205 -3.80 -4.34 7.93
N ALA A 206 -3.76 -5.68 8.03
CA ALA A 206 -2.68 -6.50 7.46
C ALA A 206 -2.82 -6.84 5.96
N ALA A 207 -3.90 -6.42 5.30
CA ALA A 207 -4.08 -6.58 3.86
C ALA A 207 -4.82 -5.37 3.26
N PRO A 208 -4.66 -5.11 1.95
CA PRO A 208 -5.24 -3.94 1.29
C PRO A 208 -6.77 -4.01 1.17
N GLN A 209 -7.41 -2.86 0.90
CA GLN A 209 -8.81 -2.81 0.47
C GLN A 209 -9.00 -3.62 -0.82
N GLN A 210 -10.08 -4.40 -0.88
CA GLN A 210 -10.43 -5.27 -2.01
C GLN A 210 -11.82 -4.91 -2.54
N LEU A 211 -12.03 -5.11 -3.84
CA LEU A 211 -13.32 -4.99 -4.50
C LEU A 211 -13.81 -6.36 -4.95
N ASN A 212 -15.13 -6.55 -5.01
CA ASN A 212 -15.73 -7.73 -5.62
C ASN A 212 -15.80 -7.62 -7.16
N GLY A 213 -16.31 -8.66 -7.82
CA GLY A 213 -16.48 -8.68 -9.28
C GLY A 213 -17.47 -7.66 -9.85
N GLN A 214 -18.13 -6.85 -9.00
CA GLN A 214 -19.00 -5.73 -9.40
C GLN A 214 -18.33 -4.36 -9.16
N GLY A 215 -17.12 -4.33 -8.57
CA GLY A 215 -16.40 -3.12 -8.20
C GLY A 215 -16.77 -2.52 -6.84
N GLN A 216 -17.58 -3.22 -6.03
CA GLN A 216 -17.97 -2.78 -4.67
C GLN A 216 -16.92 -3.20 -3.64
N ILE A 217 -16.70 -2.37 -2.62
CA ILE A 217 -15.76 -2.67 -1.54
C ILE A 217 -16.22 -3.90 -0.74
N ILE A 218 -15.29 -4.82 -0.46
CA ILE A 218 -15.52 -6.01 0.38
C ILE A 218 -15.14 -5.69 1.83
N GLY A 219 -16.11 -5.76 2.75
CA GLY A 219 -15.88 -5.46 4.15
C GLY A 219 -17.07 -5.65 5.07
N HIS A 220 -17.12 -4.85 6.13
CA HIS A 220 -18.13 -4.89 7.18
C HIS A 220 -18.32 -3.48 7.78
N THR A 221 -19.25 -3.35 8.72
CA THR A 221 -19.55 -2.09 9.39
C THR A 221 -19.42 -2.28 10.89
N HIS A 222 -19.09 -1.22 11.64
CA HIS A 222 -19.36 -1.14 13.07
C HIS A 222 -20.42 -0.09 13.35
N VAL A 223 -21.10 -0.21 14.49
CA VAL A 223 -21.89 0.88 15.07
C VAL A 223 -21.34 1.22 16.44
N VAL A 224 -21.23 2.52 16.72
CA VAL A 224 -20.86 3.08 18.02
C VAL A 224 -21.96 4.03 18.48
N VAL A 225 -22.36 3.92 19.73
CA VAL A 225 -23.29 4.85 20.38
C VAL A 225 -22.54 5.59 21.48
N GLU A 226 -22.46 6.90 21.35
CA GLU A 226 -21.86 7.83 22.32
C GLU A 226 -22.97 8.50 23.13
N GLN A 227 -22.77 8.66 24.44
CA GLN A 227 -23.64 9.49 25.28
C GLN A 227 -23.23 10.96 25.15
N LEU A 228 -24.21 11.85 25.12
CA LEU A 228 -24.05 13.30 25.08
C LEU A 228 -24.60 13.94 26.36
N ASP A 229 -24.00 15.07 26.76
CA ASP A 229 -24.53 15.96 27.79
C ASP A 229 -25.88 16.56 27.34
N SER A 230 -26.02 16.86 26.04
CA SER A 230 -27.26 17.28 25.38
C SER A 230 -27.17 17.12 23.86
N LEU A 231 -28.31 17.10 23.16
CA LEU A 231 -28.35 17.16 21.69
C LEU A 231 -27.74 18.45 21.10
N THR A 232 -27.58 19.51 21.91
CA THR A 232 -26.97 20.79 21.51
C THR A 232 -25.50 20.92 21.96
N GLN A 233 -24.87 19.82 22.38
CA GLN A 233 -23.46 19.79 22.79
C GLN A 233 -22.54 20.15 21.62
N THR A 234 -21.66 21.13 21.82
CA THR A 234 -20.63 21.55 20.85
C THR A 234 -19.21 21.09 21.23
N THR A 235 -19.02 20.58 22.44
CA THR A 235 -17.78 19.92 22.88
C THR A 235 -17.64 18.54 22.24
N PRO A 236 -16.47 18.17 21.69
CA PRO A 236 -16.24 16.80 21.20
C PRO A 236 -16.42 15.75 22.30
N THR A 237 -16.90 14.56 21.91
CA THR A 237 -16.95 13.36 22.75
C THR A 237 -15.55 12.80 23.01
N ASP A 238 -15.41 12.00 24.07
CA ASP A 238 -14.17 11.24 24.34
C ASP A 238 -14.21 9.93 23.53
N PRO A 239 -13.35 9.74 22.50
CA PRO A 239 -13.41 8.57 21.62
C PRO A 239 -13.03 7.26 22.31
N LYS A 240 -12.66 7.28 23.61
CA LYS A 240 -12.47 6.08 24.44
C LYS A 240 -13.73 5.65 25.19
N LYS A 241 -14.83 6.40 25.07
CA LYS A 241 -16.10 6.15 25.79
C LYS A 241 -17.25 5.95 24.81
N PHE A 242 -17.97 4.86 24.98
CA PHE A 242 -19.21 4.56 24.27
C PHE A 242 -20.20 3.88 25.22
N ALA A 243 -21.49 4.10 24.99
CA ALA A 243 -22.57 3.39 25.67
C ALA A 243 -22.89 2.04 25.01
N PHE A 244 -22.63 1.91 23.71
CA PHE A 244 -22.73 0.65 22.96
C PHE A 244 -21.74 0.62 21.80
N PHE A 245 -21.19 -0.56 21.49
CA PHE A 245 -20.36 -0.80 20.30
C PHE A 245 -20.62 -2.21 19.76
N LYS A 246 -20.73 -2.35 18.43
CA LYS A 246 -20.94 -3.66 17.78
C LYS A 246 -20.36 -3.71 16.38
N GLY A 247 -19.61 -4.77 16.07
CA GLY A 247 -19.29 -5.17 14.69
C GLY A 247 -20.48 -5.86 14.03
N LEU A 248 -20.88 -5.34 12.87
CA LEU A 248 -21.95 -5.83 12.01
C LEU A 248 -21.36 -6.81 10.99
N ASN A 249 -21.00 -7.99 11.50
CA ASN A 249 -20.17 -8.97 10.79
C ASN A 249 -20.95 -9.88 9.82
N ALA A 250 -22.25 -9.67 9.64
CA ALA A 250 -23.10 -10.42 8.72
C ALA A 250 -23.36 -9.62 7.43
N ALA A 251 -23.70 -10.32 6.34
CA ALA A 251 -24.09 -9.67 5.09
C ALA A 251 -25.47 -8.99 5.23
N ALA A 252 -25.60 -7.78 4.67
CA ALA A 252 -26.82 -6.99 4.74
C ALA A 252 -28.02 -7.72 4.11
N GLN A 253 -29.12 -7.79 4.85
CA GLN A 253 -30.36 -8.41 4.41
C GLN A 253 -31.28 -7.34 3.84
N ASN A 254 -31.73 -7.48 2.59
CA ASN A 254 -32.54 -6.47 1.88
C ASN A 254 -31.93 -5.05 1.92
N GLY A 255 -30.59 -4.95 1.88
CA GLY A 255 -29.87 -3.68 1.97
C GLY A 255 -29.81 -3.08 3.39
N GLN A 256 -30.08 -3.86 4.44
CA GLN A 256 -30.02 -3.42 5.84
C GLN A 256 -29.07 -4.28 6.68
N LEU A 257 -28.32 -3.62 7.56
CA LEU A 257 -27.58 -4.24 8.66
C LEU A 257 -28.29 -3.93 9.99
N THR A 258 -28.23 -4.86 10.94
CA THR A 258 -28.92 -4.74 12.23
C THR A 258 -28.03 -5.13 13.40
N ALA A 259 -28.30 -4.54 14.57
CA ALA A 259 -27.73 -4.95 15.85
C ALA A 259 -28.73 -4.74 16.99
N ASP A 260 -28.94 -5.76 17.80
CA ASP A 260 -29.74 -5.64 19.00
C ASP A 260 -28.95 -4.98 20.14
N VAL A 261 -29.60 -4.03 20.82
CA VAL A 261 -29.16 -3.43 22.07
C VAL A 261 -30.01 -4.05 23.18
N ASP A 262 -29.69 -5.29 23.56
CA ASP A 262 -30.58 -6.17 24.35
C ASP A 262 -31.00 -5.59 25.72
N ASN A 263 -30.10 -4.84 26.38
CA ASN A 263 -30.37 -4.20 27.67
C ASN A 263 -30.95 -2.77 27.53
N GLY A 264 -31.15 -2.29 26.30
CA GLY A 264 -31.42 -0.89 26.02
C GLY A 264 -30.27 0.05 26.40
N LEU A 265 -30.61 1.31 26.65
CA LEU A 265 -29.71 2.34 27.14
C LEU A 265 -30.38 3.10 28.31
N PRO A 266 -29.61 3.71 29.24
CA PRO A 266 -30.15 4.66 30.22
C PRO A 266 -30.82 5.86 29.55
N ALA A 267 -31.65 6.61 30.29
CA ALA A 267 -32.22 7.85 29.79
C ALA A 267 -31.14 8.93 29.55
N GLY A 268 -31.22 9.67 28.45
CA GLY A 268 -30.23 10.67 28.06
C GLY A 268 -30.30 11.11 26.59
N SER A 269 -29.34 11.94 26.19
CA SER A 269 -29.09 12.29 24.78
C SER A 269 -27.97 11.41 24.22
N TYR A 270 -28.10 10.96 22.97
CA TYR A 270 -27.16 10.02 22.36
C TYR A 270 -26.88 10.35 20.89
N ARG A 271 -25.68 9.99 20.44
CA ARG A 271 -25.23 9.99 19.04
C ARG A 271 -24.89 8.55 18.67
N ILE A 272 -25.48 8.04 17.59
CA ILE A 272 -25.03 6.80 16.95
C ILE A 272 -24.32 7.14 15.65
N CYS A 273 -23.18 6.50 15.37
CA CYS A 273 -22.49 6.59 14.09
C CYS A 273 -22.10 5.19 13.59
N SER A 274 -21.98 5.05 12.27
CA SER A 274 -21.36 3.86 11.67
C SER A 274 -19.84 4.03 11.54
N ILE A 275 -19.14 2.91 11.34
CA ILE A 275 -17.75 2.87 10.88
C ILE A 275 -17.66 1.79 9.80
N ASN A 276 -17.83 2.19 8.54
CA ASN A 276 -17.72 1.31 7.37
C ASN A 276 -16.24 1.03 7.08
N ALA A 277 -15.88 -0.26 7.08
CA ALA A 277 -14.50 -0.71 7.02
C ALA A 277 -14.32 -1.79 5.95
N SER A 278 -13.18 -1.76 5.28
CA SER A 278 -12.67 -2.88 4.48
C SER A 278 -12.52 -4.16 5.34
N SER A 279 -12.41 -5.31 4.69
CA SER A 279 -12.31 -6.62 5.37
C SER A 279 -11.26 -6.69 6.49
N ASN A 280 -10.13 -6.00 6.32
CA ASN A 280 -9.02 -5.91 7.28
C ASN A 280 -9.09 -4.65 8.17
N HIS A 281 -10.29 -4.15 8.42
CA HIS A 281 -10.61 -3.05 9.35
C HIS A 281 -10.16 -1.64 8.92
N GLN A 282 -9.44 -1.48 7.80
CA GLN A 282 -9.11 -0.14 7.30
C GLN A 282 -10.40 0.63 6.96
N PRO A 283 -10.53 1.94 7.27
CA PRO A 283 -11.65 2.77 6.80
C PRO A 283 -11.81 2.68 5.28
N VAL A 284 -13.04 2.74 4.77
CA VAL A 284 -13.30 2.64 3.33
C VAL A 284 -12.74 3.83 2.54
N ILE A 285 -11.97 3.54 1.50
CA ILE A 285 -11.31 4.54 0.63
C ILE A 285 -12.00 4.60 -0.75
N VAL A 286 -12.18 5.81 -1.27
CA VAL A 286 -12.99 6.15 -2.46
C VAL A 286 -12.23 7.11 -3.40
N PRO A 287 -12.60 7.22 -4.70
CA PRO A 287 -11.74 7.85 -5.73
C PRO A 287 -11.74 9.38 -5.76
N VAL A 288 -12.65 10.04 -5.05
CA VAL A 288 -12.81 11.50 -5.03
C VAL A 288 -13.14 11.96 -3.61
N ALA A 289 -12.91 13.24 -3.31
CA ALA A 289 -13.37 13.88 -2.06
C ALA A 289 -14.78 14.48 -2.15
N GLN A 290 -15.33 14.64 -3.35
CA GLN A 290 -16.67 15.20 -3.59
C GLN A 290 -17.74 14.10 -3.52
N HIS A 291 -18.04 13.63 -2.30
CA HIS A 291 -19.08 12.64 -2.03
C HIS A 291 -19.83 12.99 -0.73
N GLY A 292 -21.01 12.39 -0.54
CA GLY A 292 -21.67 12.37 0.77
C GLY A 292 -20.89 11.45 1.73
N SER A 293 -21.05 11.65 3.03
CA SER A 293 -20.39 10.82 4.04
C SER A 293 -20.63 9.31 3.78
N LEU A 294 -19.56 8.53 3.84
CA LEU A 294 -19.60 7.07 3.62
C LEU A 294 -20.27 6.38 4.82
N ASP A 295 -20.07 6.96 6.00
CA ASP A 295 -20.76 6.66 7.26
C ASP A 295 -21.94 7.61 7.51
N ASP A 296 -22.98 7.14 8.21
CA ASP A 296 -24.03 8.01 8.74
C ASP A 296 -23.81 8.28 10.24
N CYS A 297 -24.40 9.37 10.73
CA CYS A 297 -24.55 9.63 12.15
C CYS A 297 -25.98 10.13 12.42
N SER A 298 -26.60 9.60 13.47
CA SER A 298 -27.96 9.92 13.89
C SER A 298 -27.96 10.33 15.37
N TYR A 299 -28.67 11.40 15.69
CA TYR A 299 -28.84 11.89 17.05
C TYR A 299 -30.22 11.48 17.57
N PHE A 300 -30.32 11.01 18.81
CA PHE A 300 -31.59 10.51 19.37
C PHE A 300 -31.63 10.68 20.89
N THR A 301 -32.84 10.64 21.46
CA THR A 301 -33.04 10.57 22.91
C THR A 301 -33.37 9.16 23.35
N VAL A 302 -33.07 8.90 24.61
CA VAL A 302 -33.55 7.72 25.35
C VAL A 302 -34.28 8.24 26.58
N GLY A 303 -35.46 7.70 26.88
CA GLY A 303 -36.27 8.19 27.99
C GLY A 303 -37.59 7.43 28.11
N ASP A 304 -38.54 8.00 28.84
CA ASP A 304 -39.91 7.49 28.83
C ASP A 304 -40.46 7.56 27.40
N ALA A 305 -41.16 6.50 26.98
CA ALA A 305 -41.79 6.49 25.67
C ALA A 305 -42.94 7.50 25.66
N ALA A 306 -42.88 8.48 24.74
CA ALA A 306 -44.09 9.16 24.29
C ALA A 306 -45.10 8.07 23.89
N ALA A 307 -46.28 8.09 24.52
CA ALA A 307 -47.15 6.92 24.60
C ALA A 307 -47.44 6.32 23.21
N ALA A 308 -47.39 4.99 23.12
CA ALA A 308 -47.48 4.24 21.87
C ALA A 308 -48.82 4.51 21.15
N GLY A 309 -48.85 5.46 20.21
CA GLY A 309 -50.11 5.93 19.64
C GLY A 309 -50.04 7.15 18.71
N VAL A 310 -48.96 7.37 17.95
CA VAL A 310 -48.95 8.37 16.86
C VAL A 310 -48.44 7.76 15.56
N SER A 311 -49.37 7.34 14.69
CA SER A 311 -49.09 7.17 13.27
C SER A 311 -48.91 8.55 12.61
N PRO A 312 -48.04 8.71 11.60
CA PRO A 312 -47.73 10.02 11.04
C PRO A 312 -48.91 10.59 10.24
N SER A 313 -49.63 11.56 10.80
CA SER A 313 -50.66 12.31 10.08
C SER A 313 -50.72 13.79 10.48
N SER A 314 -50.63 14.66 9.46
CA SER A 314 -51.18 16.02 9.42
C SER A 314 -51.07 16.92 10.66
N ASN A 315 -49.89 17.53 10.85
CA ASN A 315 -49.72 18.99 10.90
C ASN A 315 -50.82 19.84 11.59
N LEU A 316 -50.72 20.06 12.90
CA LEU A 316 -51.28 21.24 13.59
C LEU A 316 -50.34 21.72 14.70
N PRO A 317 -50.07 23.04 14.84
CA PRO A 317 -49.26 23.59 15.93
C PRO A 317 -50.10 23.86 17.18
N VAL A 318 -49.77 23.22 18.31
CA VAL A 318 -50.39 23.52 19.62
C VAL A 318 -49.36 24.18 20.54
N SER A 319 -49.42 25.50 20.64
CA SER A 319 -48.62 26.28 21.58
C SER A 319 -49.34 26.40 22.94
N SER A 320 -49.09 25.48 23.87
CA SER A 320 -49.65 25.51 25.23
C SER A 320 -48.59 25.88 26.26
N HIS A 321 -48.46 27.17 26.58
CA HIS A 321 -47.73 27.61 27.78
C HIS A 321 -48.55 27.21 29.03
N SER A 322 -48.04 26.26 29.81
CA SER A 322 -48.69 25.86 31.07
C SER A 322 -48.18 26.72 32.23
N ALA A 323 -49.01 27.68 32.66
CA ALA A 323 -48.88 28.39 33.94
C ALA A 323 -50.08 28.03 34.81
N ASN A 324 -49.86 27.77 36.10
CA ASN A 324 -50.82 27.07 36.97
C ASN A 324 -51.20 27.90 38.22
N ASN A 325 -52.38 27.65 38.79
CA ASN A 325 -52.97 28.26 40.01
C ASN A 325 -53.20 29.80 39.94
N GLY A 326 -54.40 30.39 39.99
CA GLY A 326 -55.69 30.01 40.58
C GLY A 326 -56.15 31.11 41.57
N ALA A 327 -57.35 31.69 41.39
CA ALA A 327 -58.07 32.47 42.43
C ALA A 327 -59.56 32.74 42.09
N ASN A 328 -60.44 32.45 43.05
CA ASN A 328 -61.75 33.04 43.42
C ASN A 328 -62.88 33.47 42.43
N GLU A 329 -64.03 32.80 42.62
CA GLU A 329 -65.41 33.30 42.86
C GLU A 329 -66.14 34.35 41.97
N GLN A 330 -67.23 33.88 41.36
CA GLN A 330 -68.60 34.44 41.26
C GLN A 330 -68.85 35.97 41.16
N ASN A 331 -69.46 36.42 40.03
CA ASN A 331 -70.68 37.25 40.07
C ASN A 331 -71.50 37.23 38.77
N ASN A 332 -72.69 37.85 38.78
CA ASN A 332 -73.71 37.80 37.71
C ASN A 332 -73.68 38.98 36.71
N GLY A 333 -73.71 38.62 35.40
CA GLY A 333 -74.58 39.17 34.35
C GLY A 333 -74.65 40.69 34.03
N ALA A 334 -74.34 41.05 32.77
CA ALA A 334 -75.00 42.14 32.02
C ALA A 334 -74.81 41.99 30.49
N ASN A 335 -75.73 42.58 29.71
CA ASN A 335 -75.79 42.58 28.23
C ASN A 335 -74.56 43.17 27.51
N GLY A 336 -74.34 42.79 26.24
CA GLY A 336 -73.86 43.76 25.25
C GLY A 336 -73.24 43.27 23.93
N ALA A 337 -73.71 43.85 22.82
CA ALA A 337 -73.08 43.95 21.49
C ALA A 337 -72.92 42.67 20.62
N ALA A 338 -72.85 42.90 19.30
CA ALA A 338 -72.95 41.89 18.25
C ALA A 338 -71.62 41.69 17.47
N ALA A 339 -71.60 40.65 16.64
CA ALA A 339 -70.41 40.15 15.94
C ALA A 339 -69.71 41.18 15.03
N GLY A 340 -68.38 41.27 15.17
CA GLY A 340 -67.47 41.70 14.12
C GLY A 340 -66.65 40.49 13.65
N GLN A 341 -67.08 39.83 12.57
CA GLN A 341 -66.34 38.68 12.02
C GLN A 341 -65.03 39.16 11.39
N GLY A 342 -63.89 38.75 11.96
CA GLY A 342 -62.57 39.10 11.44
C GLY A 342 -62.38 38.61 10.00
N GLN A 343 -61.89 39.49 9.12
CA GLN A 343 -61.60 39.13 7.74
C GLN A 343 -60.49 38.08 7.69
N GLN A 344 -60.73 36.99 6.95
CA GLN A 344 -59.76 35.92 6.75
C GLN A 344 -58.50 36.49 6.07
N GLY A 345 -57.33 36.27 6.68
CA GLY A 345 -56.05 36.71 6.13
C GLY A 345 -55.83 36.16 4.72
N GLN A 346 -55.39 37.02 3.80
CA GLN A 346 -55.12 36.62 2.42
C GLN A 346 -54.04 35.54 2.38
N GLN A 347 -54.29 34.47 1.62
CA GLN A 347 -53.35 33.36 1.48
C GLN A 347 -52.03 33.85 0.89
N GLY A 348 -50.91 33.54 1.55
CA GLY A 348 -49.58 33.92 1.09
C GLY A 348 -49.30 33.39 -0.32
N GLN A 349 -48.75 34.25 -1.18
CA GLN A 349 -48.45 33.88 -2.56
C GLN A 349 -47.43 32.73 -2.61
N GLN A 350 -47.69 31.74 -3.47
CA GLN A 350 -46.81 30.59 -3.62
C GLN A 350 -45.42 31.02 -4.08
N GLY A 351 -44.38 30.56 -3.38
CA GLY A 351 -42.98 30.88 -3.71
C GLY A 351 -42.64 30.46 -5.15
N GLN A 352 -41.94 31.35 -5.87
CA GLN A 352 -41.56 31.10 -7.26
C GLN A 352 -40.65 29.87 -7.36
N GLN A 353 -40.92 29.00 -8.33
CA GLN A 353 -40.13 27.79 -8.55
C GLN A 353 -38.69 28.15 -8.92
N GLY A 354 -37.72 27.54 -8.22
CA GLY A 354 -36.30 27.79 -8.46
C GLY A 354 -35.91 27.47 -9.90
N GLN A 355 -35.13 28.35 -10.52
CA GLN A 355 -34.67 28.18 -11.90
C GLN A 355 -33.79 26.93 -12.02
N GLN A 356 -34.03 26.12 -13.06
CA GLN A 356 -33.27 24.91 -13.32
C GLN A 356 -31.81 25.26 -13.63
N GLY A 357 -30.87 24.58 -12.96
CA GLY A 357 -29.44 24.80 -13.16
C GLY A 357 -29.01 24.56 -14.60
N GLN A 358 -28.16 25.45 -15.13
CA GLN A 358 -27.65 25.33 -16.49
C GLN A 358 -26.79 24.07 -16.64
N GLN A 359 -26.98 23.34 -17.74
CA GLN A 359 -26.21 22.13 -18.02
C GLN A 359 -24.74 22.48 -18.25
N GLY A 360 -23.84 21.76 -17.56
CA GLY A 360 -22.39 21.98 -17.67
C GLY A 360 -21.89 21.78 -19.10
N GLN A 361 -20.99 22.66 -19.56
CA GLN A 361 -20.40 22.57 -20.89
C GLN A 361 -19.55 21.30 -21.02
N GLN A 362 -19.71 20.58 -22.13
CA GLN A 362 -18.94 19.37 -22.40
C GLN A 362 -17.46 19.71 -22.60
N GLY A 363 -16.58 19.01 -21.86
CA GLY A 363 -15.14 19.22 -21.93
C GLY A 363 -14.58 19.00 -23.34
N GLN A 364 -13.68 19.88 -23.78
CA GLN A 364 -13.04 19.75 -25.09
C GLN A 364 -12.14 18.52 -25.13
N GLN A 365 -12.21 17.75 -26.22
CA GLN A 365 -11.39 16.56 -26.40
C GLN A 365 -9.91 16.94 -26.52
N GLY A 366 -9.06 16.30 -25.69
CA GLY A 366 -7.63 16.57 -25.68
C GLY A 366 -6.97 16.27 -27.03
N GLN A 367 -6.09 17.17 -27.49
CA GLN A 367 -5.34 16.98 -28.73
C GLN A 367 -4.37 15.79 -28.61
N GLN A 368 -4.31 14.96 -29.64
CA GLN A 368 -3.43 13.80 -29.67
C GLN A 368 -1.96 14.24 -29.68
N GLY A 369 -1.16 13.69 -28.74
CA GLY A 369 0.26 14.03 -28.62
C GLY A 369 1.05 13.71 -29.89
N GLN A 370 1.92 14.63 -30.30
CA GLN A 370 2.77 14.45 -31.48
C GLN A 370 3.76 13.30 -31.25
N GLN A 371 3.91 12.42 -32.24
CA GLN A 371 4.83 11.29 -32.18
C GLN A 371 6.28 11.80 -32.10
N GLY A 372 7.04 11.30 -31.11
CA GLY A 372 8.44 11.68 -30.91
C GLY A 372 9.31 11.39 -32.12
N GLN A 373 10.17 12.33 -32.49
CA GLN A 373 11.08 12.18 -33.63
C GLN A 373 12.08 11.04 -33.37
N GLN A 374 12.29 10.20 -34.38
CA GLN A 374 13.21 9.06 -34.29
C GLN A 374 14.65 9.56 -34.09
N GLY A 375 15.34 9.01 -33.09
CA GLY A 375 16.72 9.39 -32.79
C GLY A 375 17.66 9.16 -33.98
N GLN A 376 18.54 10.13 -34.25
CA GLN A 376 19.49 10.06 -35.36
C GLN A 376 20.47 8.88 -35.15
N GLN A 377 20.71 8.12 -36.21
CA GLN A 377 21.62 6.98 -36.17
C GLN A 377 23.05 7.44 -35.91
N GLY A 378 23.73 6.82 -34.94
CA GLY A 378 25.09 7.17 -34.56
C GLY A 378 26.08 7.03 -35.73
N GLN A 379 26.98 8.00 -35.86
CA GLN A 379 27.98 8.02 -36.93
C GLN A 379 28.92 6.80 -36.83
N GLN A 380 29.18 6.16 -37.96
CA GLN A 380 30.07 4.99 -38.02
C GLN A 380 31.51 5.39 -37.67
N GLY A 381 32.13 4.65 -36.75
CA GLY A 381 33.49 4.92 -36.29
C GLY A 381 34.51 4.88 -37.42
N GLN A 382 35.44 5.85 -37.43
CA GLN A 382 36.46 5.96 -38.46
C GLN A 382 37.40 4.75 -38.45
N GLN A 383 37.71 4.22 -39.64
CA GLN A 383 38.60 3.07 -39.80
C GLN A 383 40.04 3.45 -39.42
N GLY A 384 40.67 2.63 -38.56
CA GLY A 384 42.00 2.91 -38.03
C GLY A 384 43.08 2.99 -39.12
N GLN A 385 43.96 4.00 -39.02
CA GLN A 385 45.04 4.21 -39.99
C GLN A 385 46.06 3.06 -39.95
N GLN A 386 46.42 2.55 -41.13
CA GLN A 386 47.39 1.47 -41.29
C GLN A 386 48.82 2.02 -41.11
N GLY A 387 49.57 1.47 -40.16
CA GLY A 387 50.87 2.03 -39.76
C GLY A 387 51.96 1.92 -40.83
N GLN A 388 52.51 3.06 -41.26
CA GLN A 388 53.75 3.11 -42.03
C GLN A 388 54.95 3.08 -41.08
N GLY A 389 55.74 2.00 -41.14
CA GLY A 389 57.06 1.98 -40.51
C GLY A 389 58.10 2.68 -41.37
N GLN A 390 58.88 3.59 -40.80
CA GLN A 390 60.08 4.15 -41.43
C GLN A 390 61.34 3.93 -40.57
N GLN A 391 62.49 3.91 -41.25
CA GLN A 391 63.75 3.37 -40.75
C GLN A 391 64.45 4.30 -39.75
N GLY A 392 65.19 3.70 -38.82
CA GLY A 392 65.94 4.44 -37.81
C GLY A 392 67.23 5.11 -38.30
N ARG A 393 67.39 6.37 -37.88
CA ARG A 393 68.65 7.10 -37.63
C ARG A 393 68.35 7.93 -36.36
N GLY A 394 69.25 8.29 -35.46
CA GLY A 394 70.70 8.18 -35.31
C GLY A 394 71.03 8.93 -34.01
N ALA A 395 72.13 8.63 -33.33
CA ALA A 395 72.33 9.11 -31.94
C ALA A 395 72.65 10.61 -31.82
N GLN A 396 72.19 11.26 -30.74
CA GLN A 396 72.94 12.34 -30.08
C GLN A 396 72.53 12.64 -28.62
N ASN A 397 73.46 13.26 -27.90
CA ASN A 397 73.59 13.45 -26.46
C ASN A 397 72.42 14.10 -25.69
N GLY A 398 72.18 13.60 -24.47
CA GLY A 398 72.59 14.30 -23.24
C GLY A 398 71.66 15.36 -22.62
N GLY A 399 71.23 15.12 -21.38
CA GLY A 399 70.59 16.11 -20.50
C GLY A 399 70.63 15.67 -19.03
N ARG A 400 71.06 16.56 -18.12
CA ARG A 400 71.16 16.30 -16.66
C ARG A 400 70.20 17.21 -15.88
N GLY A 401 69.60 16.67 -14.82
CA GLY A 401 68.92 17.44 -13.76
C GLY A 401 67.42 17.71 -14.01
N GLY A 402 66.62 17.97 -12.96
CA GLY A 402 66.97 18.03 -11.54
C GLY A 402 65.79 18.19 -10.58
N PHE A 403 66.09 18.04 -9.28
CA PHE A 403 65.21 18.09 -8.09
C PHE A 403 64.15 19.21 -8.01
N GLY A 404 63.02 18.97 -7.31
CA GLY A 404 62.33 20.03 -6.56
C GLY A 404 60.85 19.78 -6.15
N GLY A 405 60.50 20.03 -4.87
CA GLY A 405 59.13 20.24 -4.34
C GLY A 405 58.21 19.01 -4.29
N ARG A 406 57.91 18.34 -3.16
CA ARG A 406 57.38 18.74 -1.82
C ARG A 406 55.94 19.29 -1.78
N ASN A 407 55.08 18.50 -1.13
CA ASN A 407 53.95 18.86 -0.24
C ASN A 407 52.90 19.90 -0.67
N LYS A 408 51.64 19.48 -0.59
CA LYS A 408 50.67 20.09 0.34
C LYS A 408 49.69 19.05 0.88
N ARG A 409 49.25 19.22 2.13
CA ARG A 409 48.35 18.34 2.91
C ARG A 409 47.35 19.22 3.66
N PHE A 410 46.05 19.06 3.41
CA PHE A 410 44.93 19.28 4.34
C PHE A 410 43.83 18.28 3.90
N VAL A 411 43.28 17.39 4.76
CA VAL A 411 42.26 17.65 5.80
C VAL A 411 41.00 18.22 5.14
N ARG A 412 39.87 17.50 4.97
CA ARG A 412 39.10 16.58 5.85
C ARG A 412 38.32 17.33 6.94
N GLU A 413 37.08 17.67 6.63
CA GLU A 413 36.04 18.01 7.61
C GLU A 413 35.01 16.86 7.71
N TYR A 414 34.06 16.97 8.63
CA TYR A 414 33.07 15.94 9.00
C TYR A 414 31.65 16.38 8.63
#